data_AF-A0A2I0LEY9-F1
#
_entry.id   AF-A0A2I0LEY9-F1
#
_cell.length_a   1.000
_cell.length_b   1.000
_cell.length_c   1.000
_cell.angle_alpha   90.00
_cell.angle_beta   90.00
_cell.angle_gamma   90.00
#
_symmetry.space_group_name_H-M   'P 1'
#
loop_
_entity.id
_entity.type
_entity.pdbx_description
1 polymer ?
#
loop_
_entity_poly.entity_id
_entity_poly.type
_entity_poly.pdbx_seq_one_letter_code
_entity_poly.pdbx_strand_id
1 'polypeptide(L)'
;MFWVVSYTMAQPACETVMNWLSSGGHTDLLPGSNLQPNDRLMVMREVSSLPMSLLSGFSMNLCLKLAQQMEECLFSSQVVPSIAMVETYTRLLLIAPHSLFRSHISHLAQRNPALLSKPGVTLLSFEIINYRLLPLYR
;
A
#
# COMPACT_ATOMS: atom_id res chain seq x y z
N MET A 1 -22.04 -8.10 6.84
CA MET A 1 -21.93 -7.45 8.16
C MET A 1 -20.76 -6.46 8.27
N PHE A 2 -19.57 -6.75 7.71
CA PHE A 2 -18.39 -5.87 7.82
C PHE A 2 -18.60 -4.43 7.29
N TRP A 3 -19.47 -4.25 6.27
CA TRP A 3 -19.83 -2.92 5.75
C TRP A 3 -20.37 -1.98 6.83
N VAL A 4 -21.20 -2.47 7.75
CA VAL A 4 -21.74 -1.64 8.85
C VAL A 4 -20.63 -1.16 9.77
N VAL A 5 -19.67 -2.04 10.10
CA VAL A 5 -18.50 -1.72 10.92
C VAL A 5 -17.58 -0.73 10.19
N SER A 6 -17.41 -0.89 8.88
CA SER A 6 -16.65 0.05 8.05
C SER A 6 -17.26 1.45 8.01
N TYR A 7 -18.56 1.56 8.28
CA TYR A 7 -19.29 2.82 8.27
C TYR A 7 -19.34 3.47 9.67
N THR A 8 -19.65 2.70 10.71
CA THR A 8 -19.83 3.21 12.09
C THR A 8 -18.53 3.28 12.88
N MET A 9 -17.57 2.41 12.57
CA MET A 9 -16.33 2.20 13.33
C MET A 9 -15.11 2.17 12.38
N ALA A 10 -15.02 3.18 11.51
CA ALA A 10 -14.01 3.22 10.45
C ALA A 10 -12.56 3.19 10.98
N GLN A 11 -12.27 3.82 12.11
CA GLN A 11 -10.92 3.86 12.68
C GLN A 11 -10.42 2.48 13.16
N PRO A 12 -11.12 1.78 14.07
CA PRO A 12 -10.68 0.45 14.51
C PRO A 12 -10.75 -0.61 13.39
N ALA A 13 -11.66 -0.45 12.42
CA ALA A 13 -11.67 -1.30 11.22
C ALA A 13 -10.38 -1.10 10.39
N CYS A 14 -9.94 0.15 10.24
CA CYS A 14 -8.70 0.50 9.53
C CYS A 14 -7.48 -0.09 10.24
N GLU A 15 -7.39 0.08 11.56
CA GLU A 15 -6.31 -0.48 12.38
C GLU A 15 -6.27 -2.01 12.32
N THR A 16 -7.44 -2.67 12.33
CA THR A 16 -7.51 -4.13 12.18
C THR A 16 -6.97 -4.60 10.83
N VAL A 17 -7.31 -3.88 9.75
CA VAL A 17 -6.80 -4.19 8.41
C VAL A 17 -5.30 -3.94 8.31
N MET A 18 -4.81 -2.81 8.83
CA MET A 18 -3.38 -2.49 8.85
C MET A 18 -2.60 -3.51 9.67
N ASN A 19 -3.15 -3.93 10.81
CA ASN A 19 -2.58 -4.99 11.63
C ASN A 19 -2.56 -6.31 10.86
N TRP A 20 -3.63 -6.72 10.18
CA TRP A 20 -3.60 -7.93 9.34
C TRP A 20 -2.47 -7.86 8.30
N LEU A 21 -2.38 -6.77 7.54
CA LEU A 21 -1.35 -6.60 6.51
C LEU A 21 0.08 -6.56 7.08
N SER A 22 0.21 -6.30 8.39
CA SER A 22 1.49 -6.22 9.12
C SER A 22 1.78 -7.43 10.01
N SER A 23 0.78 -8.25 10.35
CA SER A 23 0.86 -9.26 11.43
C SER A 23 1.41 -10.62 11.01
N GLY A 24 1.93 -10.77 9.79
CA GLY A 24 2.17 -12.10 9.21
C GLY A 24 3.46 -12.27 8.40
N GLY A 25 4.52 -11.52 8.68
CA GLY A 25 5.81 -11.73 8.00
C GLY A 25 6.89 -12.20 8.97
N HIS A 26 7.32 -13.46 8.87
CA HIS A 26 8.67 -13.80 9.28
C HIS A 26 9.62 -12.94 8.43
N THR A 27 10.52 -12.22 9.10
CA THR A 27 11.47 -11.33 8.46
C THR A 27 12.57 -12.18 7.85
N ASP A 28 12.34 -12.70 6.66
CA ASP A 28 13.36 -13.43 5.92
C ASP A 28 14.33 -12.40 5.32
N LEU A 29 15.57 -12.42 5.83
CA LEU A 29 16.68 -11.71 5.23
C LEU A 29 16.95 -12.37 3.88
N LEU A 30 16.49 -11.78 2.77
CA LEU A 30 16.85 -12.28 1.45
C LEU A 30 18.34 -11.99 1.22
N PRO A 31 19.19 -13.02 1.01
CA PRO A 31 20.57 -12.80 0.62
C PRO A 31 20.57 -12.38 -0.86
N GLY A 32 20.51 -11.07 -1.12
CA GLY A 32 20.75 -10.55 -2.46
C GLY A 32 22.20 -10.81 -2.86
N SER A 33 22.44 -11.62 -3.89
CA SER A 33 23.77 -12.06 -4.34
C SER A 33 24.68 -10.93 -4.86
N ASN A 34 24.21 -9.68 -4.87
CA ASN A 34 24.93 -8.52 -5.43
C ASN A 34 24.88 -7.26 -4.53
N LEU A 35 24.52 -7.37 -3.25
CA LEU A 35 24.50 -6.23 -2.33
C LEU A 35 25.75 -6.20 -1.45
N GLN A 36 26.33 -5.00 -1.25
CA GLN A 36 27.39 -4.80 -0.27
C GLN A 36 26.94 -5.33 1.10
N PRO A 37 27.87 -5.84 1.95
CA PRO A 37 27.55 -6.55 3.19
C PRO A 37 26.74 -5.74 4.23
N ASN A 38 26.49 -4.46 4.00
CA ASN A 38 25.73 -3.57 4.86
C ASN A 38 24.29 -3.26 4.37
N ASP A 39 23.94 -3.55 3.12
CA ASP A 39 22.60 -3.32 2.58
C ASP A 39 21.77 -4.60 2.65
N ARG A 40 21.12 -4.80 3.80
CA ARG A 40 20.20 -5.93 4.01
C ARG A 40 18.81 -5.57 3.52
N LEU A 41 18.38 -6.19 2.43
CA LEU A 41 16.99 -6.14 1.95
C LEU A 41 16.15 -7.09 2.81
N MET A 42 15.52 -6.52 3.84
CA MET A 42 14.60 -7.23 4.73
C MET A 42 13.27 -7.40 4.00
N VAL A 43 12.87 -8.61 3.62
CA VAL A 43 11.61 -8.84 2.93
C VAL A 43 10.67 -9.59 3.86
N MET A 44 9.50 -9.01 4.14
CA MET A 44 8.44 -9.73 4.86
C MET A 44 7.83 -10.78 3.94
N ARG A 45 7.86 -12.05 4.37
CA ARG A 45 7.15 -13.12 3.66
C ARG A 45 5.64 -12.86 3.68
N GLU A 46 5.02 -13.27 2.58
CA GLU A 46 3.69 -12.87 2.11
C GLU A 46 2.54 -13.09 3.11
N VAL A 47 1.75 -12.03 3.31
CA VAL A 47 0.38 -12.12 3.80
C VAL A 47 -0.55 -12.17 2.57
N SER A 48 -1.66 -12.89 2.63
CA SER A 48 -2.67 -12.84 1.57
C SER A 48 -3.20 -11.40 1.44
N SER A 49 -3.07 -10.79 0.26
CA SER A 49 -3.69 -9.51 -0.06
C SER A 49 -5.21 -9.56 0.15
N LEU A 50 -5.83 -8.45 0.54
CA LEU A 50 -7.27 -8.44 0.79
C LEU A 50 -8.05 -8.74 -0.50
N PRO A 51 -9.02 -9.68 -0.45
CA PRO A 51 -9.78 -10.07 -1.64
C PRO A 51 -10.71 -8.93 -2.08
N MET A 52 -10.93 -8.83 -3.39
CA MET A 52 -11.75 -7.76 -3.97
C MET A 52 -13.18 -7.73 -3.41
N SER A 53 -13.74 -8.89 -3.10
CA SER A 53 -15.08 -9.04 -2.51
C SER A 53 -15.21 -8.40 -1.13
N LEU A 54 -14.13 -8.40 -0.36
CA LEU A 54 -14.08 -7.75 0.96
C LEU A 54 -13.90 -6.24 0.78
N LEU A 55 -13.03 -5.82 -0.12
CA LEU A 55 -12.79 -4.39 -0.42
C LEU A 55 -14.04 -3.70 -0.99
N SER A 56 -14.81 -4.38 -1.84
CA SER A 56 -16.11 -3.86 -2.34
C SER A 56 -17.13 -3.67 -1.22
N GLY A 57 -16.94 -4.34 -0.08
CA GLY A 57 -17.77 -4.21 1.11
C GLY A 57 -17.34 -3.08 2.05
N PHE A 58 -16.34 -2.28 1.70
CA PHE A 58 -15.91 -1.14 2.51
C PHE A 58 -16.71 0.13 2.21
N SER A 59 -16.94 0.94 3.24
CA SER A 59 -17.43 2.30 3.08
C SER A 59 -16.36 3.17 2.40
N MET A 60 -16.78 4.17 1.62
CA MET A 60 -15.83 5.10 0.99
C MET A 60 -14.96 5.85 2.00
N ASN A 61 -15.51 6.15 3.18
CA ASN A 61 -14.77 6.76 4.28
C ASN A 61 -13.64 5.84 4.79
N LEU A 62 -13.91 4.54 4.94
CA LEU A 62 -12.88 3.58 5.31
C LEU A 62 -11.81 3.45 4.22
N CYS A 63 -12.21 3.35 2.94
CA CYS A 63 -11.26 3.24 1.83
C CYS A 63 -10.28 4.42 1.79
N LEU A 64 -10.76 5.65 1.99
CA LEU A 64 -9.91 6.84 2.00
C LEU A 64 -8.94 6.86 3.18
N LYS A 65 -9.42 6.55 4.40
CA LYS A 65 -8.57 6.47 5.60
C LYS A 65 -7.50 5.38 5.47
N LEU A 66 -7.90 4.23 4.93
CA LEU A 66 -7.01 3.10 4.72
C LEU A 66 -5.95 3.44 3.68
N ALA A 67 -6.33 4.05 2.55
CA ALA A 67 -5.37 4.51 1.55
C ALA A 67 -4.35 5.50 2.14
N GLN A 68 -4.79 6.47 2.94
CA GLN A 68 -3.90 7.45 3.59
C GLN A 68 -2.92 6.80 4.58
N GLN A 69 -3.38 5.87 5.41
CA GLN A 69 -2.51 5.15 6.34
C GLN A 69 -1.50 4.25 5.60
N MET A 70 -1.94 3.59 4.53
CA MET A 70 -1.05 2.79 3.69
C MET A 70 0.00 3.67 2.99
N GLU A 71 -0.37 4.85 2.50
CA GLU A 71 0.59 5.80 1.91
C GLU A 71 1.69 6.20 2.90
N GLU A 72 1.33 6.49 4.16
CA GLU A 72 2.31 6.79 5.20
C GLU A 72 3.25 5.61 5.46
N CYS A 73 2.71 4.39 5.53
CA CYS A 73 3.53 3.18 5.72
C CYS A 73 4.43 2.85 4.51
N LEU A 74 3.93 3.00 3.28
CA LEU A 74 4.66 2.66 2.05
C LEU A 74 5.74 3.68 1.69
N PHE A 75 5.44 4.98 1.84
CA PHE A 75 6.27 6.06 1.30
C PHE A 75 7.07 6.82 2.36
N SER A 76 6.57 6.87 3.61
CA SER A 76 7.24 7.61 4.69
C SER A 76 8.09 6.71 5.59
N SER A 77 7.77 5.42 5.73
CA SER A 77 8.58 4.46 6.49
C SER A 77 9.86 4.05 5.75
N GLN A 78 10.92 3.71 6.51
CA GLN A 78 12.17 3.16 5.99
C GLN A 78 12.13 1.62 5.89
N VAL A 79 11.06 1.00 6.38
CA VAL A 79 10.88 -0.46 6.39
C VAL A 79 10.31 -0.91 5.05
N VAL A 80 10.85 -1.99 4.50
CA VAL A 80 10.38 -2.60 3.25
C VAL A 80 8.90 -2.99 3.40
N PRO A 81 8.00 -2.45 2.57
CA PRO A 81 6.59 -2.75 2.70
C PRO A 81 6.26 -4.18 2.27
N SER A 82 5.23 -4.77 2.88
CA SER A 82 4.77 -6.11 2.48
C SER A 82 4.09 -6.05 1.11
N ILE A 83 4.35 -7.06 0.26
CA ILE A 83 3.74 -7.17 -1.08
C ILE A 83 2.20 -7.19 -0.97
N ALA A 84 1.68 -7.79 0.10
CA ALA A 84 0.25 -7.79 0.43
C ALA A 84 -0.34 -6.39 0.59
N MET A 85 0.40 -5.49 1.24
CA MET A 85 0.01 -4.10 1.47
C MET A 85 0.05 -3.33 0.15
N VAL A 86 1.09 -3.50 -0.66
CA VAL A 86 1.21 -2.86 -1.98
C VAL A 86 0.06 -3.27 -2.91
N GLU A 87 -0.22 -4.57 -2.99
CA GLU A 87 -1.29 -5.12 -3.81
C GLU A 87 -2.68 -4.68 -3.30
N THR A 88 -2.88 -4.64 -1.98
CA THR A 88 -4.14 -4.14 -1.39
C THR A 88 -4.34 -2.63 -1.64
N TYR A 89 -3.27 -1.84 -1.55
CA TYR A 89 -3.30 -0.40 -1.86
C TYR A 89 -3.69 -0.18 -3.32
N THR A 90 -3.10 -0.96 -4.22
CA THR A 90 -3.42 -0.92 -5.65
C THR A 90 -4.89 -1.24 -5.90
N ARG A 91 -5.44 -2.28 -5.25
CA ARG A 91 -6.88 -2.62 -5.38
C ARG A 91 -7.79 -1.54 -4.82
N LEU A 92 -7.42 -0.90 -3.72
CA LEU A 92 -8.16 0.24 -3.16
C LEU A 92 -8.17 1.42 -4.14
N LEU A 93 -7.05 1.72 -4.80
CA LEU A 93 -6.98 2.75 -5.83
C LEU A 93 -7.89 2.48 -7.03
N LEU A 94 -8.13 1.20 -7.36
CA LEU A 94 -9.07 0.80 -8.42
C LEU A 94 -10.54 0.92 -8.01
N ILE A 95 -10.85 0.82 -6.72
CA ILE A 95 -12.23 0.92 -6.18
C ILE A 95 -12.59 2.37 -5.89
N ALA A 96 -11.60 3.18 -5.47
CA ALA A 96 -11.79 4.61 -5.30
C ALA A 96 -12.17 5.26 -6.65
N PRO A 97 -12.96 6.36 -6.65
CA PRO A 97 -13.43 6.95 -7.89
C PRO A 97 -12.22 7.40 -8.72
N HIS A 98 -12.15 6.90 -9.96
CA HIS A 98 -11.05 7.09 -10.92
C HIS A 98 -10.60 8.56 -11.13
N SER A 99 -11.46 9.53 -10.82
CA SER A 99 -11.17 10.97 -10.85
C SER A 99 -10.11 11.40 -9.83
N LEU A 100 -9.81 10.59 -8.82
CA LEU A 100 -8.87 10.94 -7.76
C LEU A 100 -7.45 10.45 -8.01
N PHE A 101 -7.16 9.61 -9.01
CA PHE A 101 -5.81 9.03 -9.15
C PHE A 101 -4.71 10.07 -9.41
N ARG A 102 -4.95 11.00 -10.35
CA ARG A 102 -4.03 12.12 -10.62
C ARG A 102 -3.90 13.05 -9.42
N SER A 103 -5.02 13.31 -8.74
CA SER A 103 -5.05 14.10 -7.51
C SER A 103 -4.24 13.41 -6.40
N HIS A 104 -4.40 12.10 -6.22
CA HIS A 104 -3.67 11.28 -5.25
C HIS A 104 -2.17 11.30 -5.52
N ILE A 105 -1.72 11.09 -6.76
CA ILE A 105 -0.29 11.19 -7.08
C ILE A 105 0.23 12.61 -6.80
N SER A 106 -0.53 13.65 -7.18
CA SER A 106 -0.10 15.02 -6.91
C SER A 106 -0.04 15.34 -5.42
N HIS A 107 -0.99 14.83 -4.64
CA HIS A 107 -1.03 14.97 -3.20
C HIS A 107 0.09 14.17 -2.53
N LEU A 108 0.37 12.97 -3.01
CA LEU A 108 1.48 12.14 -2.55
C LEU A 108 2.84 12.81 -2.81
N ALA A 109 3.01 13.39 -4.00
CA ALA A 109 4.21 14.14 -4.37
C ALA A 109 4.37 15.42 -3.54
N GLN A 110 3.27 16.12 -3.23
CA GLN A 110 3.29 17.28 -2.33
C GLN A 110 3.61 16.88 -0.88
N ARG A 111 3.03 15.79 -0.39
CA ARG A 111 3.18 15.33 0.99
C ARG A 111 4.54 14.70 1.25
N ASN A 112 5.12 14.06 0.24
CA ASN A 112 6.44 13.45 0.29
C ASN A 112 7.34 14.07 -0.80
N PRO A 113 7.89 15.28 -0.60
CA PRO A 113 8.82 15.90 -1.56
C PRO A 113 10.11 15.09 -1.75
N ALA A 114 10.44 14.22 -0.79
CA ALA A 114 11.55 13.27 -0.83
C ALA A 114 11.17 11.89 -1.42
N LEU A 115 9.96 11.73 -1.98
CA LEU A 115 9.50 10.45 -2.53
C LEU A 115 10.41 9.98 -3.66
N LEU A 116 10.87 10.91 -4.51
CA LEU A 116 11.76 10.64 -5.64
C LEU A 116 13.24 10.52 -5.23
N SER A 117 13.62 11.01 -4.04
CA SER A 117 15.02 10.98 -3.59
C SER A 117 15.40 9.65 -2.96
N LYS A 118 14.43 8.82 -2.54
CA LYS A 118 14.65 7.46 -2.03
C LYS A 118 14.51 6.44 -3.16
N PRO A 119 15.59 5.78 -3.61
CA PRO A 119 15.54 4.91 -4.80
C PRO A 119 14.55 3.75 -4.67
N GLY A 120 14.41 3.14 -3.49
CA GLY A 120 13.47 2.04 -3.27
C GLY A 120 11.99 2.47 -3.37
N VAL A 121 11.67 3.67 -2.87
CA VAL A 121 10.31 4.21 -2.91
C VAL A 121 9.93 4.63 -4.34
N THR A 122 10.88 5.24 -5.06
CA THR A 122 10.74 5.59 -6.48
C THR A 122 10.52 4.35 -7.35
N LEU A 123 11.29 3.28 -7.13
CA LEU A 123 11.15 2.02 -7.87
C LEU A 123 9.76 1.40 -7.65
N LEU A 124 9.33 1.29 -6.40
CA LEU A 124 8.00 0.76 -6.05
C LEU A 124 6.86 1.59 -6.66
N SER A 125 6.99 2.92 -6.65
CA SER A 125 6.02 3.82 -7.29
C SER A 125 5.92 3.57 -8.79
N PHE A 126 7.07 3.45 -9.48
CA PHE A 126 7.10 3.15 -10.91
C PHE A 126 6.57 1.75 -11.23
N GLU A 127 6.82 0.77 -10.37
CA GLU A 127 6.32 -0.59 -10.54
C GLU A 127 4.79 -0.64 -10.46
N ILE A 128 4.19 0.00 -9.46
CA ILE A 128 2.73 0.12 -9.33
C ILE A 128 2.13 0.80 -10.57
N ILE A 129 2.72 1.93 -10.98
CA ILE A 129 2.22 2.66 -12.15
C ILE A 129 2.32 1.79 -13.40
N ASN A 130 3.48 1.19 -13.68
CA ASN A 130 3.73 0.49 -14.93
C ASN A 130 2.96 -0.83 -15.06
N TYR A 131 2.89 -1.62 -13.98
CA TYR A 131 2.30 -2.97 -14.03
C TYR A 131 0.84 -3.06 -13.63
N ARG A 132 0.29 -2.04 -12.96
CA ARG A 132 -1.09 -2.11 -12.42
C ARG A 132 -2.01 -1.01 -12.92
N LEU A 133 -1.49 0.19 -13.21
CA LEU A 133 -2.33 1.36 -13.47
C LEU A 133 -2.23 1.87 -14.92
N LEU A 134 -1.05 1.80 -15.53
CA LEU A 134 -0.82 2.21 -16.92
C LEU A 134 -1.66 1.42 -17.96
N PRO A 135 -1.96 0.12 -17.78
CA PRO A 135 -2.90 -0.59 -18.65
C PRO A 135 -4.32 -0.03 -18.68
N LEU A 136 -4.73 0.77 -17.67
CA LEU A 136 -6.08 1.37 -17.59
C LEU A 136 -6.15 2.76 -18.24
N TYR A 137 -5.00 3.37 -18.53
CA TYR A 137 -4.89 4.72 -19.09
C TYR A 137 -4.32 4.76 -20.52
N ARG A 138 -4.05 3.59 -21.11
CA ARG A 138 -3.71 3.42 -22.54
C ARG A 138 -4.95 3.08 -23.34
#